data_AF-A0A942WR58-F1
#
_entry.id   AF-A0A942WR58-F1
#
_cell.length_a   1.000
_cell.length_b   1.000
_cell.length_c   1.000
_cell.angle_alpha   90.00
_cell.angle_beta   90.00
_cell.angle_gamma   90.00
#
_symmetry.space_group_name_H-M   'P 1'
#
loop_
_entity.id
_entity.type
_entity.pdbx_description
1 polymer ?
#
loop_
_entity_poly.entity_id
_entity_poly.type
_entity_poly.pdbx_seq_one_letter_code
_entity_poly.pdbx_strand_id
1 'polypeptide(L)'
;MRKSELMTLWNVESWSEEPYGVYFVSRRLGINRLENVGQAFKKLNISCTGYTEDDVLSLSIWEQLYVQLDELDQLAKGLIQKGIPQEESVVLTLTDIMLDKSGCYDAFALGYDVGESSAGHLYVLVPFDENFTAQQDVIYETL
;
A
#
# COMPACT_ATOMS: atom_id res chain seq x y z
N MET A 1 -16.29 -8.34 7.45
CA MET A 1 -16.46 -9.32 6.36
C MET A 1 -15.88 -10.67 6.78
N ARG A 2 -16.27 -11.79 6.16
CA ARG A 2 -15.63 -13.10 6.40
C ARG A 2 -14.25 -13.15 5.75
N LYS A 3 -13.33 -13.94 6.32
CA LYS A 3 -11.98 -14.13 5.75
C LYS A 3 -11.98 -14.55 4.28
N SER A 4 -12.83 -15.50 3.90
CA SER A 4 -12.96 -15.94 2.51
C SER A 4 -13.39 -14.83 1.55
N GLU A 5 -14.21 -13.88 2.02
CA GLU A 5 -14.67 -12.74 1.22
C GLU A 5 -13.50 -11.78 0.97
N LEU A 6 -12.73 -11.46 2.01
CA LEU A 6 -11.54 -10.60 1.90
C LEU A 6 -10.49 -11.23 1.00
N MET A 7 -10.20 -12.52 1.21
CA MET A 7 -9.24 -13.26 0.40
C MET A 7 -9.62 -13.30 -1.08
N THR A 8 -10.92 -13.41 -1.37
CA THR A 8 -11.43 -13.37 -2.75
C THR A 8 -11.33 -11.98 -3.34
N LEU A 9 -11.78 -10.96 -2.60
CA LEU A 9 -11.73 -9.55 -3.02
C LEU A 9 -10.30 -9.12 -3.38
N TRP A 10 -9.35 -9.41 -2.49
CA TRP A 10 -7.95 -9.02 -2.63
C TRP A 10 -7.09 -10.04 -3.38
N ASN A 11 -7.66 -11.13 -3.89
CA ASN A 11 -6.92 -12.23 -4.53
C ASN A 11 -5.65 -12.63 -3.75
N VAL A 12 -5.86 -13.01 -2.48
CA VAL A 12 -4.79 -13.24 -1.52
C VAL A 12 -4.04 -14.54 -1.83
N GLU A 13 -2.72 -14.44 -1.95
CA GLU A 13 -1.80 -15.55 -2.22
C GLU A 13 -1.31 -16.21 -0.93
N SER A 14 -1.07 -15.43 0.11
CA SER A 14 -0.63 -15.90 1.43
C SER A 14 -1.22 -15.04 2.54
N TRP A 15 -1.41 -15.66 3.71
CA TRP A 15 -1.93 -15.02 4.92
C TRP A 15 -1.15 -15.57 6.12
N SER A 16 -0.64 -14.68 6.97
CA SER A 16 -0.01 -15.01 8.25
C SER A 16 -0.64 -14.19 9.36
N GLU A 17 -0.95 -14.84 10.47
CA GLU A 17 -1.32 -14.21 11.73
C GLU A 17 -0.15 -14.40 12.69
N GLU A 18 0.45 -13.29 13.11
CA GLU A 18 1.60 -13.27 14.00
C GLU A 18 1.25 -12.52 15.30
N PRO A 19 2.01 -12.69 16.38
CA PRO A 19 1.77 -11.96 17.64
C PRO A 19 1.77 -10.42 17.50
N TYR A 20 2.38 -9.89 16.43
CA TYR A 20 2.54 -8.46 16.19
C TYR A 20 1.60 -7.91 15.11
N GLY A 21 0.76 -8.74 14.50
CA GLY A 21 -0.15 -8.29 13.45
C GLY A 21 -0.53 -9.38 12.46
N VAL A 22 -1.36 -8.99 11.50
CA VAL A 22 -1.78 -9.83 10.39
C VAL A 22 -1.12 -9.33 9.11
N TYR A 23 -0.62 -10.26 8.30
CA TYR A 23 0.12 -9.97 7.09
C TYR A 23 -0.39 -10.83 5.94
N PHE A 24 -0.64 -10.23 4.79
CA PHE A 24 -1.06 -11.00 3.62
C PHE A 24 -0.56 -10.39 2.31
N VAL A 25 -0.36 -11.25 1.32
CA VAL A 25 0.11 -10.83 -0.01
C VAL A 25 -1.06 -10.90 -0.98
N SER A 26 -1.45 -9.75 -1.52
CA SER A 26 -2.44 -9.64 -2.58
C SER A 26 -1.77 -9.78 -3.94
N ARG A 27 -2.42 -10.53 -4.85
CA ARG A 27 -2.03 -10.63 -6.25
C ARG A 27 -3.01 -9.84 -7.11
N ARG A 28 -2.81 -8.53 -7.19
CA ARG A 28 -3.73 -7.62 -7.88
C ARG A 28 -3.30 -7.37 -9.33
N LEU A 29 -4.28 -7.25 -10.22
CA LEU A 29 -4.09 -6.64 -11.55
C LEU A 29 -4.25 -5.12 -11.39
N GLY A 30 -3.20 -4.35 -11.65
CA GLY A 30 -3.33 -2.89 -11.73
C GLY A 30 -4.20 -2.52 -12.93
N ILE A 31 -5.05 -1.49 -12.80
CA ILE A 31 -5.97 -1.10 -13.90
C ILE A 31 -5.30 -0.20 -14.95
N ASN A 32 -4.02 0.13 -14.82
CA ASN A 32 -3.28 0.91 -15.81
C ASN A 32 -3.12 0.11 -17.12
N ARG A 33 -4.15 0.22 -17.96
CA ARG A 33 -4.36 -0.39 -19.28
C ARG A 33 -3.48 0.18 -20.40
N LEU A 34 -2.28 0.65 -20.06
CA LEU A 34 -1.22 0.98 -20.99
C LEU A 34 -0.03 0.19 -20.45
N GLU A 35 0.34 -0.99 -20.95
CA GLU A 35 0.71 -1.31 -22.32
C GLU A 35 0.48 -2.81 -22.60
N ASN A 36 0.45 -3.19 -23.88
CA ASN A 36 0.27 -4.56 -24.39
C ASN A 36 1.46 -5.52 -24.08
N VAL A 37 2.00 -5.51 -22.86
CA VAL A 37 3.15 -6.33 -22.45
C VAL A 37 2.76 -7.22 -21.27
N GLY A 38 1.91 -8.23 -21.52
CA GLY A 38 1.55 -9.28 -20.57
C GLY A 38 0.77 -8.79 -19.33
N GLN A 39 -0.32 -9.46 -18.98
CA GLN A 39 -0.97 -9.23 -17.69
C GLN A 39 -0.06 -9.75 -16.57
N ALA A 40 0.87 -8.92 -16.10
CA ALA A 40 1.67 -9.19 -14.92
C ALA A 40 0.88 -8.79 -13.68
N PHE A 41 0.48 -9.78 -12.89
CA PHE A 41 -0.04 -9.50 -11.56
C PHE A 41 1.04 -8.84 -10.72
N LYS A 42 0.70 -7.74 -10.06
CA LYS A 42 1.59 -7.10 -9.08
C LYS A 42 1.33 -7.73 -7.72
N LYS A 43 2.41 -8.12 -7.05
CA LYS A 43 2.36 -8.52 -5.65
C LYS A 43 2.31 -7.25 -4.80
N LEU A 44 1.38 -7.24 -3.86
CA LEU A 44 1.18 -6.14 -2.93
C LEU A 44 1.16 -6.73 -1.53
N ASN A 45 2.10 -6.34 -0.69
CA ASN A 45 2.09 -6.76 0.71
C ASN A 45 1.11 -5.88 1.47
N ILE A 46 0.33 -6.48 2.35
CA ILE A 46 -0.60 -5.77 3.21
C ILE A 46 -0.25 -6.14 4.63
N SER A 47 0.20 -5.15 5.40
CA SER A 47 0.56 -5.31 6.81
C SER A 47 -0.46 -4.60 7.69
N CYS A 48 -1.00 -5.33 8.66
CA CYS A 48 -1.91 -4.82 9.67
C CYS A 48 -1.25 -4.97 11.04
N THR A 49 -0.30 -4.10 11.35
CA THR A 49 0.48 -4.14 12.58
C THR A 49 -0.37 -3.80 13.79
N GLY A 50 -0.27 -4.64 14.82
CA GLY A 50 -1.07 -4.54 16.05
C GLY A 50 -2.52 -5.03 15.92
N TYR A 51 -2.95 -5.47 14.73
CA TYR A 51 -4.29 -6.02 14.51
C TYR A 51 -4.31 -7.54 14.72
N THR A 52 -5.37 -8.05 15.35
CA THR A 52 -5.72 -9.47 15.29
C THR A 52 -6.45 -9.79 13.98
N GLU A 53 -6.63 -11.08 13.66
CA GLU A 53 -7.45 -11.47 12.51
C GLU A 53 -8.87 -10.92 12.60
N ASP A 54 -9.51 -11.02 13.77
CA ASP A 54 -10.86 -10.49 13.98
C ASP A 54 -10.94 -8.96 13.79
N ASP A 55 -9.92 -8.23 14.24
CA ASP A 55 -9.85 -6.78 14.00
C ASP A 55 -9.77 -6.49 12.49
N VAL A 56 -8.83 -7.15 11.78
CA VAL A 56 -8.65 -6.99 10.33
C VAL A 56 -9.95 -7.26 9.59
N LEU A 57 -10.62 -8.36 9.88
CA LEU A 57 -11.87 -8.74 9.24
C LEU A 57 -13.03 -7.78 9.56
N SER A 58 -12.93 -7.03 10.64
CA SER A 58 -13.93 -6.04 11.07
C SER A 58 -13.73 -4.65 10.47
N LEU A 59 -12.56 -4.37 9.86
CA LEU A 59 -12.32 -3.08 9.22
C LEU A 59 -13.24 -2.87 8.01
N SER A 60 -13.92 -1.72 7.97
CA SER A 60 -14.82 -1.34 6.86
C SER A 60 -14.08 -0.84 5.62
N ILE A 61 -12.76 -0.62 5.72
CA ILE A 61 -11.94 0.02 4.69
C ILE A 61 -11.75 -0.84 3.44
N TRP A 62 -11.79 -2.18 3.56
CA TRP A 62 -11.31 -3.10 2.53
C TRP A 62 -11.96 -2.93 1.16
N GLU A 63 -13.29 -2.80 1.11
CA GLU A 63 -14.02 -2.69 -0.14
C GLU A 63 -13.75 -1.36 -0.83
N GLN A 64 -13.80 -0.26 -0.06
CA GLN A 64 -13.56 1.09 -0.57
C GLN A 64 -12.11 1.25 -1.03
N LEU A 65 -11.16 0.74 -0.25
CA LEU A 65 -9.73 0.79 -0.59
C LEU A 65 -9.45 -0.03 -1.83
N TYR A 66 -10.05 -1.22 -1.97
CA TYR A 66 -9.90 -2.01 -3.18
C TYR A 66 -10.34 -1.24 -4.42
N VAL A 67 -11.51 -0.60 -4.38
CA VAL A 67 -12.07 0.17 -5.50
C VAL A 67 -11.23 1.40 -5.84
N GLN A 68 -10.76 2.13 -4.82
CA GLN A 68 -10.08 3.42 -5.03
C GLN A 68 -8.56 3.32 -5.16
N LEU A 69 -7.94 2.17 -4.89
CA LEU A 69 -6.48 2.05 -4.78
C LEU A 69 -5.71 2.65 -5.95
N ASP A 70 -6.17 2.47 -7.19
CA ASP A 70 -5.46 2.98 -8.35
C ASP A 70 -5.49 4.52 -8.42
N GLU A 71 -6.58 5.17 -7.98
CA GLU A 71 -6.67 6.63 -7.89
C GLU A 71 -5.79 7.16 -6.73
N LEU A 72 -5.81 6.48 -5.59
CA LEU A 72 -4.95 6.79 -4.45
C LEU A 72 -3.48 6.62 -4.80
N ASP A 73 -3.13 5.59 -5.58
CA ASP A 73 -1.78 5.35 -6.08
C ASP A 73 -1.30 6.51 -6.97
N GLN A 74 -2.13 6.98 -7.89
CA GLN A 74 -1.79 8.15 -8.72
C GLN A 74 -1.64 9.43 -7.88
N LEU A 75 -2.53 9.63 -6.90
CA LEU A 75 -2.46 10.78 -5.99
C LEU A 75 -1.15 10.76 -5.19
N ALA A 76 -0.83 9.63 -4.56
CA ALA A 76 0.38 9.44 -3.78
C ALA A 76 1.65 9.65 -4.62
N LYS A 77 1.72 9.07 -5.82
CA LYS A 77 2.83 9.31 -6.75
C LYS A 77 2.99 10.79 -7.09
N GLY A 78 1.88 11.50 -7.32
CA GLY A 78 1.89 12.93 -7.57
C GLY A 78 2.40 13.75 -6.39
N LEU A 79 2.17 13.30 -5.14
CA LEU A 79 2.73 13.93 -3.94
C LEU A 79 4.23 13.68 -3.82
N ILE A 80 4.66 12.43 -3.98
CA ILE A 80 6.08 12.05 -3.91
C ILE A 80 6.88 12.84 -4.95
N GLN A 81 6.39 12.94 -6.18
CA GLN A 81 7.06 13.66 -7.28
C GLN A 81 7.18 15.17 -7.05
N LYS A 82 6.37 15.79 -6.19
CA LYS A 82 6.55 17.20 -5.82
C LYS A 82 7.77 17.42 -4.94
N GLY A 83 8.17 16.41 -4.16
CA GLY A 83 9.34 16.44 -3.29
C GLY A 83 10.65 16.06 -3.98
N ILE A 84 10.58 15.40 -5.14
CA ILE A 84 11.76 14.94 -5.91
C ILE A 84 12.12 16.00 -6.98
N PRO A 85 13.41 16.36 -7.14
CA PRO A 85 13.84 17.21 -8.24
C PRO A 85 13.41 16.65 -9.60
N GLN A 86 12.78 17.47 -10.45
CA GLN A 86 12.19 17.05 -11.74
C GLN A 86 13.21 16.43 -12.73
N GLU A 87 14.51 16.58 -12.48
CA GLU A 87 15.60 16.00 -13.27
C GLU A 87 15.81 14.50 -12.99
N GLU A 88 15.28 13.99 -11.87
CA GLU A 88 15.37 12.59 -11.47
C GLU A 88 14.08 11.84 -11.86
N SER A 89 14.13 11.06 -12.94
CA SER A 89 13.04 10.15 -13.32
C SER A 89 13.05 8.91 -12.43
N VAL A 90 12.35 8.99 -11.30
CA VAL A 90 12.18 7.87 -10.37
C VAL A 90 10.97 7.02 -10.75
N VAL A 91 11.17 5.71 -10.88
CA VAL A 91 10.07 4.74 -11.07
C VAL A 91 9.50 4.36 -9.72
N LEU A 92 8.31 4.88 -9.41
CA LEU A 92 7.60 4.57 -8.16
C LEU A 92 6.79 3.28 -8.30
N THR A 93 7.20 2.24 -7.59
CA THR A 93 6.49 0.95 -7.57
C THR A 93 5.74 0.82 -6.26
N LEU A 94 4.40 0.78 -6.31
CA LEU A 94 3.58 0.45 -5.15
C LEU A 94 3.82 -1.01 -4.76
N THR A 95 4.35 -1.22 -3.55
CA THR A 95 4.71 -2.55 -3.03
C THR A 95 3.94 -2.91 -1.78
N ASP A 96 3.47 -1.91 -1.01
CA ASP A 96 2.90 -2.13 0.32
C ASP A 96 1.65 -1.29 0.60
N ILE A 97 0.71 -1.85 1.37
CA ILE A 97 -0.32 -1.12 2.10
C ILE A 97 -0.11 -1.43 3.58
N MET A 98 0.03 -0.38 4.38
CA MET A 98 0.38 -0.51 5.80
C MET A 98 -0.70 0.10 6.68
N LEU A 99 -1.26 -0.69 7.57
CA LEU A 99 -2.19 -0.27 8.62
C LEU A 99 -1.48 -0.51 9.96
N ASP A 100 -1.49 0.50 10.83
CA ASP A 100 -0.90 0.40 12.15
C ASP A 100 -1.92 0.83 13.21
N LYS A 101 -2.25 -0.10 14.11
CA LYS A 101 -3.26 0.14 15.17
C LYS A 101 -2.82 1.21 16.16
N SER A 102 -1.52 1.53 16.23
CA SER A 102 -1.00 2.63 17.05
C SER A 102 -1.26 4.02 16.45
N GLY A 103 -1.68 4.09 15.18
CA GLY A 103 -2.03 5.34 14.49
C GLY A 103 -0.85 6.03 13.79
N CYS A 104 0.24 5.33 13.51
CA CYS A 104 1.42 5.88 12.81
C CYS A 104 1.10 6.56 11.47
N TYR A 105 0.02 6.14 10.80
CA TYR A 105 -0.38 6.60 9.47
C TYR A 105 -1.78 7.26 9.44
N ASP A 106 -2.31 7.64 10.60
CA ASP A 106 -3.73 7.95 10.80
C ASP A 106 -4.62 6.72 10.55
N ALA A 107 -4.97 6.41 9.30
CA ALA A 107 -5.68 5.17 8.95
C ALA A 107 -4.78 4.13 8.27
N PHE A 108 -4.09 4.48 7.20
CA PHE A 108 -3.18 3.59 6.47
C PHE A 108 -2.14 4.38 5.65
N ALA A 109 -1.10 3.70 5.16
CA ALA A 109 -0.16 4.26 4.21
C ALA A 109 -0.01 3.38 2.96
N LEU A 110 0.26 4.03 1.82
CA LEU A 110 0.76 3.37 0.62
C LEU A 110 2.28 3.45 0.60
N GLY A 111 2.94 2.30 0.47
CA GLY A 111 4.40 2.17 0.48
C GLY A 111 4.98 1.93 -0.91
N TYR A 112 6.02 2.70 -1.22
CA TYR A 112 6.67 2.73 -2.52
C TYR A 112 8.14 2.36 -2.41
N ASP A 113 8.53 1.35 -3.20
CA ASP A 113 9.92 1.11 -3.53
C ASP A 113 10.38 2.19 -4.53
N VAL A 114 11.42 2.93 -4.13
CA VAL A 114 12.09 3.96 -4.92
C VAL A 114 13.42 3.47 -5.49
N GLY A 115 13.99 2.40 -4.91
CA GLY A 115 15.28 1.83 -5.26
C GLY A 115 16.45 2.37 -4.44
N GLU A 116 17.66 2.12 -4.94
CA GLU A 116 18.90 2.48 -4.23
C GLU A 116 19.14 3.99 -4.18
N SER A 117 19.56 4.47 -3.01
CA SER A 117 20.03 5.83 -2.77
C SER A 117 21.43 5.83 -2.16
N SER A 118 22.04 7.01 -2.02
CA SER A 118 23.34 7.16 -1.33
C SER A 118 23.29 6.77 0.17
N ALA A 119 22.09 6.72 0.76
CA ALA A 119 21.87 6.39 2.16
C ALA A 119 21.37 4.94 2.39
N GLY A 120 21.21 4.15 1.33
CA GLY A 120 20.61 2.81 1.39
C GLY A 120 19.39 2.68 0.46
N HIS A 121 18.69 1.55 0.56
CA HIS A 121 17.51 1.31 -0.27
C HIS A 121 16.33 2.15 0.24
N LEU A 122 15.79 3.02 -0.60
CA LEU A 122 14.82 4.04 -0.23
C LEU A 122 13.39 3.53 -0.42
N TYR A 123 12.61 3.65 0.63
CA TYR A 123 11.16 3.47 0.64
C TYR A 123 10.48 4.79 1.00
N VAL A 124 9.33 5.05 0.38
CA VAL A 124 8.52 6.22 0.67
C VAL A 124 7.10 5.80 1.01
N LEU A 125 6.58 6.30 2.12
CA LEU A 125 5.21 6.05 2.56
C LEU A 125 4.37 7.32 2.43
N VAL A 126 3.17 7.17 1.90
CA VAL A 126 2.17 8.24 1.83
C VAL A 126 1.00 7.87 2.75
N PRO A 127 0.85 8.54 3.90
CA PRO A 127 -0.27 8.30 4.82
C PRO A 127 -1.60 8.83 4.28
N PHE A 128 -2.69 8.20 4.68
CA PHE A 128 -4.06 8.54 4.34
C PHE A 128 -4.95 8.46 5.60
N ASP A 129 -5.87 9.41 5.71
CA ASP A 129 -6.90 9.39 6.75
C ASP A 129 -8.05 8.41 6.43
N GLU A 130 -9.02 8.29 7.35
CA GLU A 130 -10.20 7.41 7.19
C GLU A 130 -11.08 7.78 5.99
N ASN A 131 -10.97 9.02 5.47
CA ASN A 131 -11.69 9.50 4.29
C ASN A 131 -10.87 9.41 3.00
N PHE A 132 -9.69 8.77 3.06
CA PHE A 132 -8.74 8.59 1.97
C PHE A 132 -8.16 9.92 1.45
N THR A 133 -8.05 10.90 2.34
CA THR A 133 -7.30 12.12 2.08
C THR A 133 -5.82 11.85 2.35
N ALA A 134 -4.99 12.02 1.32
CA ALA A 134 -3.55 11.89 1.46
C ALA A 134 -2.98 13.01 2.34
N GLN A 135 -2.13 12.65 3.30
CA GLN A 135 -1.34 13.62 4.05
C GLN A 135 -0.25 14.23 3.14
N GLN A 136 0.04 15.52 3.33
CA GLN A 136 1.06 16.21 2.52
C GLN A 136 2.47 15.80 2.91
N ASP A 137 2.68 15.45 4.18
CA ASP A 137 3.97 15.03 4.70
C ASP A 137 4.16 13.54 4.43
N VAL A 138 5.04 13.22 3.48
CA VAL A 138 5.44 11.84 3.17
C VAL A 138 6.55 11.38 4.10
N ILE A 139 6.61 10.08 4.37
CA ILE A 139 7.61 9.47 5.26
C ILE A 139 8.68 8.80 4.39
N TYR A 140 9.95 9.07 4.68
CA TYR A 140 11.10 8.46 4.00
C TYR A 140 11.75 7.43 4.93
N GLU A 141 11.94 6.21 4.44
CA GLU A 141 12.60 5.12 5.15
C GLU A 141 13.78 4.59 4.33
N THR A 142 14.92 4.38 4.97
CA THR A 142 16.11 3.78 4.36
C THR A 142 16.47 2.52 5.11
N LEU A 143 16.63 1.41 4.37
CA LEU A 143 17.04 0.10 4.90
C LEU A 143 18.50 -0.23 4.54
#